data_AF-A0A1H9GI05-F1
#
_entry.id   AF-A0A1H9GI05-F1
#
_cell.length_a   1.000
_cell.length_b   1.000
_cell.length_c   1.000
_cell.angle_alpha   90.00
_cell.angle_beta   90.00
_cell.angle_gamma   90.00
#
_symmetry.space_group_name_H-M   'P 1'
#
loop_
_entity.id
_entity.type
_entity.pdbx_description
1 polymer ?
#
loop_
_entity_poly.entity_id
_entity_poly.type
_entity_poly.pdbx_seq_one_letter_code
_entity_poly.pdbx_strand_id
1 'polypeptide(L)'
;MNLPLRWDLVTPDQLGSMLDDVEAPEVWYLDDLAECAGKVLARSGDGDLVFVGRSLDSMFDLLGGALEGRKLHRLPLSFRHGPVLRGDVPRAREMLAEIGVTPASLARRDRPVTFVDVVATGGSFEKLFGLLDDWIAEERETWPAIRRKLRFVGVTIRRRTSPNVERWQQQAEWTRRLPASSVVNVSLDVRVWSYLGNNQTKLTWPFPLHRWREHLREAKRDERTRVALAEAVHLVALGRTQEVRRKIARGMDGEPALSESWLRTLQSRLS
;
A
#
# COMPACT_ATOMS: atom_id res chain seq x y z
N MET A 1 17.12 -12.29 1.80
CA MET A 1 16.13 -11.20 1.94
C MET A 1 16.39 -10.18 0.86
N ASN A 2 15.42 -10.00 -0.05
CA ASN A 2 15.54 -9.04 -1.15
C ASN A 2 14.86 -7.69 -0.86
N LEU A 3 14.09 -7.60 0.22
CA LEU A 3 13.42 -6.38 0.65
C LEU A 3 14.20 -5.66 1.75
N PRO A 4 14.24 -4.31 1.75
CA PRO A 4 14.73 -3.52 2.87
C PRO A 4 14.09 -3.95 4.20
N LEU A 5 14.94 -4.09 5.23
CA LEU A 5 14.51 -4.45 6.57
C LEU A 5 13.41 -3.50 7.09
N ARG A 6 12.35 -4.09 7.64
CA ARG A 6 11.38 -3.45 8.53
C ARG A 6 11.07 -4.45 9.63
N TRP A 7 10.94 -3.97 10.86
CA TRP A 7 10.49 -4.79 11.99
C TRP A 7 9.10 -5.36 11.73
N ASP A 8 8.86 -6.58 12.23
CA ASP A 8 7.50 -7.09 12.37
C ASP A 8 6.84 -6.38 13.55
N LEU A 9 5.86 -5.54 13.26
CA LEU A 9 5.15 -4.74 14.27
C LEU A 9 3.88 -5.44 14.75
N VAL A 10 3.44 -6.50 14.06
CA VAL A 10 2.29 -7.30 14.47
C VAL A 10 2.70 -8.25 15.59
N THR A 11 3.94 -8.75 15.59
CA THR A 11 4.52 -9.48 16.73
C THR A 11 5.69 -8.68 17.33
N PRO A 12 5.42 -7.70 18.20
CA PRO A 12 6.41 -6.72 18.66
C PRO A 12 7.48 -7.30 19.61
N ASP A 13 7.43 -8.59 19.95
CA ASP A 13 8.39 -9.26 20.83
C ASP A 13 9.84 -9.17 20.32
N GLN A 14 10.05 -8.78 19.06
CA GLN A 14 11.34 -8.59 18.43
C GLN A 14 11.92 -7.16 18.53
N LEU A 15 11.24 -6.23 19.23
CA LEU A 15 11.67 -4.82 19.29
C LEU A 15 12.71 -4.51 20.39
N GLY A 16 12.87 -5.39 21.39
CA GLY A 16 13.81 -5.18 22.51
C GLY A 16 13.58 -3.85 23.22
N SER A 17 14.66 -3.15 23.60
CA SER A 17 14.63 -1.85 24.29
C SER A 17 14.40 -0.63 23.39
N MET A 18 14.09 -0.82 22.10
CA MET A 18 13.96 0.29 21.14
C MET A 18 12.84 1.28 21.52
N LEU A 19 11.85 0.84 22.29
CA LEU A 19 10.71 1.64 22.72
C LEU A 19 10.84 2.15 24.16
N ASP A 20 11.90 1.79 24.89
CA ASP A 20 12.09 2.20 26.28
C ASP A 20 12.13 3.73 26.37
N ASP A 21 11.33 4.32 27.27
CA ASP A 21 11.22 5.77 27.46
C ASP A 21 10.76 6.57 26.22
N VAL A 22 10.09 5.92 25.26
CA VAL A 22 9.50 6.60 24.08
C VAL A 22 7.98 6.61 24.21
N GLU A 23 7.42 7.79 24.44
CA GLU A 23 5.97 7.98 24.34
C GLU A 23 5.50 7.90 22.88
N ALA A 24 4.42 7.16 22.65
CA ALA A 24 3.80 7.12 21.34
C ALA A 24 3.21 8.50 21.00
N PRO A 25 3.51 9.05 19.80
CA PRO A 25 2.97 10.35 19.42
C PRO A 25 1.45 10.27 19.19
N GLU A 26 0.78 11.41 19.34
CA GLU A 26 -0.64 11.54 19.04
C GLU A 26 -0.92 11.26 17.56
N VAL A 27 -1.83 10.32 17.29
CA VAL A 27 -2.29 9.96 15.95
C VAL A 27 -3.51 10.79 15.57
N TRP A 28 -3.35 12.11 15.50
CA TRP A 28 -4.44 13.07 15.22
C TRP A 28 -5.21 12.78 13.91
N TYR A 29 -4.60 12.01 13.00
CA TYR A 29 -5.15 11.64 11.70
C TYR A 29 -5.87 10.28 11.67
N LEU A 30 -6.02 9.61 12.82
CA LEU A 30 -6.52 8.23 12.91
C LEU A 30 -7.90 8.04 12.26
N ASP A 31 -8.82 8.97 12.46
CA ASP A 31 -10.20 8.85 11.98
C ASP A 31 -10.26 8.88 10.45
N ASP A 32 -9.63 9.87 9.82
CA ASP A 32 -9.51 9.96 8.36
C ASP A 32 -8.75 8.75 7.78
N LEU A 33 -7.71 8.27 8.48
CA LEU A 33 -6.95 7.10 8.05
C LEU A 33 -7.79 5.81 8.10
N ALA A 34 -8.55 5.60 9.18
CA ALA A 34 -9.40 4.42 9.36
C ALA A 34 -10.54 4.38 8.32
N GLU A 35 -11.22 5.51 8.10
CA GLU A 35 -12.25 5.63 7.06
C GLU A 35 -11.67 5.35 5.67
N CYS A 36 -10.51 5.96 5.36
CA CYS A 36 -9.81 5.75 4.10
C CYS A 36 -9.40 4.29 3.91
N ALA A 37 -8.88 3.64 4.96
CA ALA A 37 -8.51 2.23 4.93
C ALA A 37 -9.71 1.32 4.62
N GLY A 38 -10.88 1.61 5.20
CA GLY A 38 -12.13 0.92 4.86
C GLY A 38 -12.48 1.01 3.37
N LYS A 39 -12.38 2.21 2.79
CA LYS A 39 -12.60 2.43 1.35
C LYS A 39 -11.57 1.73 0.48
N VAL A 40 -10.30 1.72 0.89
CA VAL A 40 -9.23 0.99 0.20
C VAL A 40 -9.53 -0.52 0.18
N LEU A 41 -9.93 -1.08 1.33
CA LEU A 41 -10.32 -2.49 1.43
C LEU A 41 -11.53 -2.80 0.54
N ALA A 42 -12.56 -1.97 0.57
CA ALA A 42 -13.75 -2.14 -0.26
C ALA A 42 -13.45 -2.08 -1.76
N ARG A 43 -12.50 -1.23 -2.17
CA ARG A 43 -12.11 -1.05 -3.58
C ARG A 43 -11.01 -2.02 -4.04
N SER A 44 -10.47 -2.83 -3.12
CA SER A 44 -9.43 -3.83 -3.40
C SER A 44 -9.94 -5.05 -4.18
N GLY A 45 -11.25 -5.21 -4.36
CA GLY A 45 -11.83 -6.34 -5.11
C GLY A 45 -11.44 -7.68 -4.51
N ASP A 46 -11.51 -7.78 -3.18
CA ASP A 46 -11.00 -8.91 -2.39
C ASP A 46 -9.52 -9.26 -2.65
N GLY A 47 -8.69 -8.33 -3.10
CA GLY A 47 -7.29 -8.61 -3.42
C GLY A 47 -6.33 -8.61 -2.22
N ASP A 48 -5.20 -9.28 -2.39
CA ASP A 48 -4.04 -9.13 -1.50
C ASP A 48 -3.47 -7.72 -1.67
N LEU A 49 -3.26 -6.99 -0.57
CA LEU A 49 -2.80 -5.60 -0.63
C LEU A 49 -1.29 -5.51 -0.69
N VAL A 50 -0.78 -4.74 -1.64
CA VAL A 50 0.65 -4.40 -1.77
C VAL A 50 0.81 -2.89 -1.66
N PHE A 51 1.37 -2.42 -0.56
CA PHE A 51 1.65 -1.00 -0.33
C PHE A 51 2.94 -0.60 -1.05
N VAL A 52 2.81 0.27 -2.05
CA VAL A 52 3.92 0.73 -2.88
C VAL A 52 4.60 1.91 -2.20
N GLY A 53 5.94 1.88 -2.15
CA GLY A 53 6.73 2.90 -1.48
C GLY A 53 6.62 2.82 0.05
N ARG A 54 6.54 3.99 0.69
CA ARG A 54 6.52 4.14 2.17
C ARG A 54 5.47 5.14 2.65
N SER A 55 4.72 5.74 1.73
CA SER A 55 3.81 6.85 2.04
C SER A 55 2.64 6.36 2.89
N LEU A 56 2.13 5.17 2.60
CA LEU A 56 1.03 4.52 3.33
C LEU A 56 1.50 3.47 4.35
N ASP A 57 2.72 3.58 4.87
CA ASP A 57 3.20 2.67 5.92
C ASP A 57 2.26 2.69 7.14
N SER A 58 1.71 3.85 7.55
CA SER A 58 0.72 3.93 8.63
C SER A 58 -0.58 3.18 8.35
N MET A 59 -1.05 3.18 7.10
CA MET A 59 -2.22 2.38 6.73
C MET A 59 -1.89 0.88 6.78
N PHE A 60 -0.70 0.50 6.33
CA PHE A 60 -0.21 -0.87 6.44
C PHE A 60 -0.16 -1.32 7.91
N ASP A 61 0.39 -0.50 8.81
CA ASP A 61 0.52 -0.83 10.23
C ASP A 61 -0.86 -0.92 10.90
N LEU A 62 -1.75 0.06 10.66
CA LEU A 62 -3.13 0.05 11.15
C LEU A 62 -3.89 -1.22 10.72
N LEU A 63 -3.81 -1.56 9.43
CA LEU A 63 -4.46 -2.74 8.89
C LEU A 63 -3.80 -4.05 9.33
N GLY A 64 -2.49 -4.05 9.59
CA GLY A 64 -1.78 -5.19 10.16
C GLY A 64 -2.30 -5.56 11.55
N GLY A 65 -2.74 -4.57 12.33
CA GLY A 65 -3.47 -4.80 13.58
C GLY A 65 -4.93 -5.22 13.38
N ALA A 66 -5.62 -4.65 12.39
CA ALA A 66 -7.06 -4.84 12.20
C ALA A 66 -7.44 -6.15 11.45
N LEU A 67 -6.55 -6.68 10.62
CA LEU A 67 -6.84 -7.78 9.70
C LEU A 67 -6.03 -9.04 10.05
N GLU A 68 -6.41 -9.71 11.14
CA GLU A 68 -5.82 -10.99 11.51
C GLU A 68 -5.93 -12.01 10.35
N GLY A 69 -4.79 -12.58 9.94
CA GLY A 69 -4.71 -13.62 8.91
C GLY A 69 -4.83 -13.14 7.46
N ARG A 70 -5.00 -11.85 7.18
CA ARG A 70 -4.93 -11.33 5.79
C ARG A 70 -3.49 -10.95 5.44
N LYS A 71 -3.01 -11.38 4.28
CA LYS A 71 -1.68 -11.02 3.80
C LYS A 71 -1.66 -9.57 3.34
N LEU A 72 -0.83 -8.77 4.00
CA LEU A 72 -0.45 -7.43 3.58
C LEU A 72 1.02 -7.48 3.18
N HIS A 73 1.36 -6.86 2.07
CA HIS A 73 2.73 -6.79 1.56
C HIS A 73 3.19 -5.35 1.45
N ARG A 74 4.48 -5.14 1.64
CA ARG A 74 5.15 -3.88 1.31
C ARG A 74 6.02 -4.08 0.09
N LEU A 75 5.96 -3.14 -0.83
CA LEU A 75 6.85 -3.02 -1.97
C LEU A 75 7.54 -1.66 -1.87
N PRO A 76 8.63 -1.53 -1.10
CA PRO A 76 9.25 -0.25 -0.76
C PRO A 76 10.02 0.38 -1.93
N LEU A 77 9.61 0.15 -3.17
CA LEU A 77 10.16 0.77 -4.37
C LEU A 77 9.76 2.25 -4.42
N SER A 78 10.74 3.13 -4.62
CA SER A 78 10.50 4.55 -4.89
C SER A 78 10.88 4.91 -6.32
N PHE A 79 9.88 5.33 -7.09
CA PHE A 79 10.03 5.74 -8.48
C PHE A 79 10.25 7.26 -8.66
N ARG A 80 10.54 7.97 -7.57
CA ARG A 80 10.60 9.45 -7.53
C ARG A 80 11.73 10.05 -8.39
N HIS A 81 12.84 9.35 -8.58
CA HIS A 81 14.09 9.94 -9.10
C HIS A 81 14.51 9.41 -10.48
N GLY A 82 13.68 9.66 -11.50
CA GLY A 82 14.04 9.37 -12.90
C GLY A 82 13.41 8.08 -13.46
N PRO A 83 13.81 7.67 -14.68
CA PRO A 83 13.30 6.47 -15.33
C PRO A 83 13.89 5.19 -14.73
N VAL A 84 13.16 4.07 -14.81
CA VAL A 84 13.71 2.75 -14.48
C VAL A 84 14.73 2.37 -15.55
N LEU A 85 15.99 2.19 -15.17
CA LEU A 85 17.03 1.79 -16.12
C LEU A 85 17.02 0.27 -16.32
N ARG A 86 17.47 -0.21 -17.48
CA ARG A 86 17.51 -1.66 -17.79
C ARG A 86 18.21 -2.48 -16.70
N GLY A 87 19.31 -1.98 -16.15
CA GLY A 87 20.04 -2.69 -15.09
C GLY A 87 19.32 -2.71 -13.72
N ASP A 88 18.27 -1.92 -13.52
CA ASP A 88 17.47 -1.91 -12.28
C ASP A 88 16.35 -2.95 -12.32
N VAL A 89 15.97 -3.40 -13.52
CA VAL A 89 14.85 -4.33 -13.75
C VAL A 89 15.00 -5.66 -13.00
N PRO A 90 16.16 -6.36 -13.03
CA PRO A 90 16.30 -7.64 -12.33
C PRO A 90 15.99 -7.51 -10.84
N ARG A 91 16.49 -6.45 -10.20
CA ARG A 91 16.30 -6.22 -8.77
C ARG A 91 14.86 -5.91 -8.41
N ALA A 92 14.15 -5.15 -9.22
CA ALA A 92 12.73 -4.90 -9.02
C ALA A 92 11.90 -6.19 -9.13
N ARG A 93 12.25 -7.06 -10.09
CA ARG A 93 11.63 -8.37 -10.26
C ARG A 93 11.89 -9.28 -9.08
N GLU A 94 13.10 -9.30 -8.53
CA GLU A 94 13.42 -10.03 -7.29
C GLU A 94 12.55 -9.57 -6.12
N MET A 95 12.38 -8.25 -5.93
CA MET A 95 11.56 -7.70 -4.85
C MET A 95 10.07 -8.03 -5.02
N LEU A 96 9.56 -8.00 -6.26
CA LEU A 96 8.21 -8.43 -6.59
C LEU A 96 8.02 -9.93 -6.38
N ALA A 97 9.00 -10.74 -6.78
CA ALA A 97 8.99 -12.19 -6.58
C ALA A 97 8.99 -12.56 -5.10
N GLU A 98 9.73 -11.82 -4.25
CA GLU A 98 9.75 -12.03 -2.79
C GLU A 98 8.36 -11.91 -2.16
N ILE A 99 7.51 -11.01 -2.69
CA ILE A 99 6.12 -10.83 -2.24
C ILE A 99 5.12 -11.67 -3.05
N GLY A 100 5.59 -12.65 -3.83
CA GLY A 100 4.76 -13.54 -4.62
C GLY A 100 4.07 -12.86 -5.81
N VAL A 101 4.63 -11.78 -6.34
CA VAL A 101 4.16 -11.09 -7.55
C VAL A 101 5.12 -11.39 -8.69
N THR A 102 4.83 -12.47 -9.41
CA THR A 102 5.49 -12.89 -10.65
C THR A 102 4.45 -13.11 -11.76
N PRO A 103 4.80 -13.08 -13.06
CA PRO A 103 3.87 -13.40 -14.14
C PRO A 103 3.16 -14.74 -13.94
N ALA A 104 3.91 -15.80 -13.62
CA ALA A 104 3.37 -17.13 -13.37
C ALA A 104 2.39 -17.16 -12.17
N SER A 105 2.70 -16.45 -11.08
CA SER A 105 1.80 -16.35 -9.93
C SER A 105 0.53 -15.55 -10.24
N LEU A 106 0.65 -14.47 -11.04
CA LEU A 106 -0.46 -13.63 -11.45
C LEU A 106 -1.43 -14.38 -12.37
N ALA A 107 -0.92 -15.26 -13.22
CA ALA A 107 -1.73 -16.08 -14.12
C ALA A 107 -2.58 -17.12 -13.36
N ARG A 108 -2.09 -17.63 -12.22
CA ARG A 108 -2.67 -18.78 -11.50
C ARG A 108 -3.42 -18.41 -10.23
N ARG A 109 -3.29 -17.18 -9.72
CA ARG A 109 -3.94 -16.77 -8.46
C ARG A 109 -5.45 -16.61 -8.58
N ASP A 110 -6.15 -17.02 -7.54
CA ASP A 110 -7.60 -16.85 -7.42
C ASP A 110 -7.99 -15.40 -7.14
N ARG A 111 -7.26 -14.74 -6.24
CA ARG A 111 -7.52 -13.36 -5.80
C ARG A 111 -6.64 -12.37 -6.56
N PRO A 112 -7.11 -11.14 -6.82
CA PRO A 112 -6.27 -10.12 -7.42
C PRO A 112 -5.16 -9.66 -6.47
N VAL A 113 -4.13 -9.04 -7.02
CA VAL A 113 -3.17 -8.21 -6.30
C VAL A 113 -3.58 -6.76 -6.47
N THR A 114 -3.67 -6.04 -5.35
CA THR A 114 -4.07 -4.63 -5.33
C THR A 114 -2.91 -3.78 -4.83
N PHE A 115 -2.32 -3.00 -5.73
CA PHE A 115 -1.31 -2.01 -5.39
C PHE A 115 -1.95 -0.75 -4.82
N VAL A 116 -1.45 -0.28 -3.69
CA VAL A 116 -1.98 0.89 -2.98
C VAL A 116 -0.85 1.89 -2.74
N ASP A 117 -1.09 3.17 -3.06
CA ASP A 117 -0.12 4.25 -2.83
C ASP A 117 -0.84 5.60 -2.63
N VAL A 118 -0.14 6.56 -2.02
CA VAL A 118 -0.49 7.98 -2.08
C VAL A 118 -0.18 8.49 -3.49
N VAL A 119 -1.18 9.03 -4.18
CA VAL A 119 -1.03 9.44 -5.58
C VAL A 119 -1.18 10.95 -5.75
N ALA A 120 -0.09 11.58 -6.22
CA ALA A 120 -0.09 12.96 -6.71
C ALA A 120 -0.37 13.02 -8.23
N THR A 121 0.39 12.25 -9.02
CA THR A 121 0.35 12.27 -10.50
C THR A 121 0.18 10.90 -11.16
N GLY A 122 0.36 9.80 -10.41
CA GLY A 122 0.22 8.43 -10.92
C GLY A 122 1.50 7.79 -11.47
N GLY A 123 2.61 8.54 -11.55
CA GLY A 123 3.85 8.05 -12.18
C GLY A 123 4.48 6.82 -11.51
N SER A 124 4.29 6.61 -10.20
CA SER A 124 4.73 5.38 -9.53
C SER A 124 4.01 4.14 -10.07
N PHE A 125 2.69 4.23 -10.24
CA PHE A 125 1.88 3.13 -10.76
C PHE A 125 2.14 2.88 -12.24
N GLU A 126 2.35 3.92 -13.04
CA GLU A 126 2.74 3.78 -14.44
C GLU A 126 4.04 2.98 -14.60
N LYS A 127 5.09 3.35 -13.86
CA LYS A 127 6.38 2.66 -13.92
C LYS A 127 6.30 1.23 -13.40
N LEU A 128 5.55 1.00 -12.32
CA LEU A 128 5.31 -0.34 -11.79
C LEU A 128 4.54 -1.21 -12.80
N PHE A 129 3.51 -0.65 -13.43
CA PHE A 129 2.75 -1.34 -14.45
C PHE A 129 3.63 -1.68 -15.66
N GLY A 130 4.41 -0.73 -16.16
CA GLY A 130 5.33 -0.98 -17.28
C GLY A 130 6.31 -2.11 -16.97
N LEU A 131 6.89 -2.13 -15.77
CA LEU A 131 7.77 -3.22 -15.36
C LEU A 131 7.09 -4.59 -15.32
N LEU A 132 5.86 -4.66 -14.81
CA LEU A 132 5.08 -5.89 -14.79
C LEU A 132 4.70 -6.33 -16.20
N ASP A 133 4.27 -5.38 -17.03
CA ASP A 133 3.82 -5.66 -18.38
C ASP A 133 4.93 -6.19 -19.27
N ASP A 134 6.11 -5.56 -19.24
CA ASP A 134 7.31 -6.02 -19.93
C ASP A 134 7.69 -7.44 -19.46
N TRP A 135 7.64 -7.69 -18.15
CA TRP A 135 7.97 -9.00 -17.58
C TRP A 135 6.97 -10.08 -18.00
N ILE A 136 5.67 -9.77 -18.02
CA ILE A 136 4.62 -10.69 -18.46
C ILE A 136 4.79 -11.02 -19.95
N ALA A 137 5.10 -10.01 -20.77
CA ALA A 137 5.33 -10.21 -22.20
C ALA A 137 6.58 -11.08 -22.46
N GLU A 138 7.66 -10.86 -21.72
CA GLU A 138 8.89 -11.67 -21.81
C GLU A 138 8.66 -13.14 -21.42
N GLU A 139 7.92 -13.41 -20.34
CA GLU A 139 7.60 -14.77 -19.89
C GLU A 139 6.45 -15.42 -20.67
N ARG A 140 5.80 -14.68 -21.58
CA ARG A 140 4.69 -15.14 -22.43
C ARG A 140 3.50 -15.70 -21.62
N GLU A 141 3.29 -15.18 -20.43
CA GLU A 141 2.15 -15.56 -19.59
C GLU A 141 0.83 -14.96 -20.09
N THR A 142 -0.29 -15.55 -19.66
CA THR A 142 -1.60 -15.25 -20.28
C THR A 142 -2.14 -13.87 -19.86
N TRP A 143 -1.82 -12.83 -20.65
CA TRP A 143 -2.26 -11.45 -20.40
C TRP A 143 -3.78 -11.29 -20.14
N PRO A 144 -4.70 -11.91 -20.91
CA PRO A 144 -6.14 -11.83 -20.65
C PRO A 144 -6.56 -12.31 -19.25
N ALA A 145 -5.85 -13.28 -18.68
CA ALA A 145 -6.07 -13.74 -17.31
C ALA A 145 -5.48 -12.74 -16.31
N ILE A 146 -4.22 -12.34 -16.50
CA ILE A 146 -3.47 -11.48 -15.58
C ILE A 146 -4.11 -10.09 -15.45
N ARG A 147 -4.57 -9.47 -16.54
CA ARG A 147 -5.15 -8.11 -16.50
C ARG A 147 -6.37 -7.98 -15.57
N ARG A 148 -7.06 -9.09 -15.28
CA ARG A 148 -8.20 -9.13 -14.33
C ARG A 148 -7.75 -9.34 -12.88
N LYS A 149 -6.49 -9.72 -12.66
CA LYS A 149 -5.87 -9.95 -11.36
C LYS A 149 -4.98 -8.80 -10.90
N LEU A 150 -4.83 -7.75 -11.71
CA LEU A 150 -4.11 -6.53 -11.34
C LEU A 150 -5.09 -5.41 -11.00
N ARG A 151 -4.87 -4.77 -9.84
CA ARG A 151 -5.64 -3.62 -9.37
C ARG A 151 -4.72 -2.56 -8.77
N PHE A 152 -5.16 -1.31 -8.84
CA PHE A 152 -4.45 -0.12 -8.37
C PHE A 152 -5.46 0.79 -7.66
N VAL A 153 -5.19 1.08 -6.40
CA VAL A 153 -5.98 2.00 -5.58
C VAL A 153 -5.10 3.20 -5.23
N GLY A 154 -5.40 4.34 -5.85
CA GLY A 154 -4.71 5.59 -5.57
C GLY A 154 -5.38 6.37 -4.45
N VAL A 155 -4.65 6.62 -3.36
CA VAL A 155 -5.11 7.52 -2.30
C VAL A 155 -4.78 8.96 -2.70
N THR A 156 -5.81 9.72 -3.06
CA THR A 156 -5.71 11.08 -3.61
C THR A 156 -6.25 12.12 -2.63
N ILE A 157 -5.84 13.37 -2.77
CA ILE A 157 -6.41 14.48 -1.97
C ILE A 157 -7.93 14.58 -2.19
N ARG A 158 -8.70 14.66 -1.11
CA ARG A 158 -10.12 14.97 -1.11
C ARG A 158 -10.31 16.41 -1.58
N ARG A 159 -10.65 16.57 -2.86
CA ARG A 159 -11.11 17.83 -3.45
C ARG A 159 -12.64 17.87 -3.48
N ARG A 160 -13.24 19.05 -3.65
CA ARG A 160 -14.67 19.15 -3.97
C ARG A 160 -14.97 18.27 -5.17
N THR A 161 -15.96 17.39 -5.07
CA THR A 161 -16.39 16.52 -6.16
C THR A 161 -17.12 17.34 -7.22
N SER A 162 -16.56 17.41 -8.42
CA SER A 162 -17.22 17.94 -9.63
C SER A 162 -16.94 16.98 -10.79
N PRO A 163 -17.86 16.85 -11.77
CA PRO A 163 -17.61 16.07 -13.00
C PRO A 163 -16.32 16.49 -13.73
N ASN A 164 -15.88 17.73 -13.53
CA ASN A 164 -14.70 18.32 -14.18
C ASN A 164 -13.40 18.16 -13.39
N VAL A 165 -13.41 17.43 -12.26
CA VAL A 165 -12.18 17.17 -11.51
C VAL A 165 -11.38 16.11 -12.26
N GLU A 166 -10.28 16.54 -12.86
CA GLU A 166 -9.31 15.64 -13.48
C GLU A 166 -8.80 14.62 -12.47
N ARG A 167 -8.87 13.35 -12.87
CA ARG A 167 -8.34 12.22 -12.11
C ARG A 167 -7.07 11.73 -12.80
N TRP A 168 -6.02 11.45 -12.05
CA TRP A 168 -4.71 11.06 -12.60
C TRP A 168 -4.81 9.88 -13.58
N GLN A 169 -5.71 8.92 -13.36
CA GLN A 169 -5.89 7.77 -14.24
C GLN A 169 -6.51 8.13 -15.61
N GLN A 170 -7.22 9.25 -15.73
CA GLN A 170 -7.86 9.64 -17.00
C GLN A 170 -6.85 10.02 -18.08
N GLN A 171 -5.69 10.54 -17.65
CA GLN A 171 -4.58 10.92 -18.54
C GLN A 171 -3.53 9.81 -18.68
N ALA A 172 -3.65 8.72 -17.92
CA ALA A 172 -2.68 7.63 -17.90
C ALA A 172 -3.10 6.51 -18.87
N GLU A 173 -2.52 6.48 -20.07
CA GLU A 173 -2.92 5.56 -21.15
C GLU A 173 -2.83 4.07 -20.76
N TRP A 174 -1.84 3.71 -19.94
CA TRP A 174 -1.63 2.34 -19.48
C TRP A 174 -2.86 1.75 -18.77
N THR A 175 -3.66 2.60 -18.13
CA THR A 175 -4.86 2.17 -17.40
C THR A 175 -5.93 1.57 -18.32
N ARG A 176 -5.96 1.96 -19.61
CA ARG A 176 -6.88 1.41 -20.63
C ARG A 176 -6.64 -0.08 -20.91
N ARG A 177 -5.46 -0.59 -20.55
CA ARG A 177 -5.12 -2.00 -20.69
C ARG A 177 -5.72 -2.88 -19.60
N LEU A 178 -6.25 -2.28 -18.54
CA LEU A 178 -6.93 -2.95 -17.43
C LEU A 178 -8.45 -2.74 -17.50
N PRO A 179 -9.26 -3.58 -16.83
CA PRO A 179 -10.67 -3.26 -16.61
C PRO A 179 -10.82 -1.91 -15.89
N ALA A 180 -11.87 -1.15 -16.20
CA ALA A 180 -12.11 0.15 -15.57
C ALA A 180 -12.24 0.08 -14.03
N SER A 181 -12.73 -1.05 -13.51
CA SER A 181 -12.83 -1.29 -12.07
C SER A 181 -11.50 -1.63 -11.39
N SER A 182 -10.41 -1.84 -12.15
CA SER A 182 -9.09 -2.16 -11.61
C SER A 182 -8.27 -0.93 -11.23
N VAL A 183 -8.59 0.27 -11.73
CA VAL A 183 -7.83 1.50 -11.39
C VAL A 183 -8.77 2.54 -10.81
N VAL A 184 -8.73 2.68 -9.50
CA VAL A 184 -9.71 3.48 -8.74
C VAL A 184 -9.02 4.37 -7.71
N ASN A 185 -9.72 5.41 -7.27
CA ASN A 185 -9.19 6.34 -6.27
C ASN A 185 -9.92 6.18 -4.94
N VAL A 186 -9.26 6.53 -3.85
CA VAL A 186 -9.89 6.82 -2.56
C VAL A 186 -9.43 8.21 -2.15
N SER A 187 -10.38 9.04 -1.70
CA SER A 187 -10.06 10.40 -1.27
C SER A 187 -9.70 10.43 0.22
N LEU A 188 -8.64 11.15 0.57
CA LEU A 188 -8.18 11.38 1.93
C LEU A 188 -8.09 12.89 2.21
N ASP A 189 -8.33 13.31 3.45
CA ASP A 189 -8.18 14.71 3.85
C ASP A 189 -6.81 15.29 3.41
N VAL A 190 -6.80 16.55 2.99
CA VAL A 190 -5.61 17.19 2.41
C VAL A 190 -4.45 17.28 3.41
N ARG A 191 -4.72 17.52 4.69
CA ARG A 191 -3.69 17.60 5.72
C ARG A 191 -3.11 16.22 6.00
N VAL A 192 -3.97 15.21 6.10
CA VAL A 192 -3.53 13.82 6.33
C VAL A 192 -2.75 13.30 5.12
N TRP A 193 -3.26 13.51 3.91
CA TRP A 193 -2.57 13.16 2.66
C TRP A 193 -1.19 13.80 2.58
N SER A 194 -1.08 15.10 2.91
CA SER A 194 0.20 15.82 2.88
C SER A 194 1.16 15.34 3.96
N TYR A 195 0.65 15.06 5.17
CA TYR A 195 1.44 14.50 6.25
C TYR A 195 2.05 13.15 5.85
N LEU A 196 1.22 12.21 5.38
CA LEU A 196 1.66 10.86 4.99
C LEU A 196 2.63 10.89 3.80
N GLY A 197 2.39 11.75 2.80
CA GLY A 197 3.21 11.83 1.60
C GLY A 197 4.54 12.58 1.80
N ASN A 198 4.56 13.61 2.63
CA ASN A 198 5.67 14.58 2.66
C ASN A 198 6.39 14.68 4.00
N ASN A 199 5.65 14.66 5.12
CA ASN A 199 6.17 15.12 6.41
C ASN A 199 6.42 13.99 7.42
N GLN A 200 5.72 12.87 7.30
CA GLN A 200 5.84 11.77 8.24
C GLN A 200 7.24 11.15 8.20
N THR A 201 7.86 11.00 9.37
CA THR A 201 9.10 10.25 9.54
C THR A 201 8.87 8.78 9.19
N LYS A 202 9.69 8.24 8.29
CA LYS A 202 9.54 6.87 7.77
C LYS A 202 10.58 5.93 8.40
N LEU A 203 10.14 4.74 8.81
CA LEU A 203 10.98 3.71 9.43
C LEU A 203 12.07 3.15 8.52
N THR A 204 11.74 2.94 7.25
CA THR A 204 12.70 2.39 6.30
C THR A 204 13.40 3.50 5.55
N TRP A 205 14.67 3.31 5.19
CA TRP A 205 15.38 4.26 4.33
C TRP A 205 14.62 4.49 3.01
N PRO A 206 14.72 5.69 2.41
CA PRO A 206 14.31 5.86 1.02
C PRO A 206 15.04 4.83 0.15
N PHE A 207 14.29 4.10 -0.67
CA PHE A 207 14.85 3.11 -1.59
C PHE A 207 14.57 3.50 -3.06
N PRO A 208 15.15 4.63 -3.52
CA PRO A 208 15.01 5.08 -4.89
C PRO A 208 15.80 4.20 -5.86
N LEU A 209 15.48 4.29 -7.15
CA LEU A 209 16.03 3.48 -8.24
C LEU A 209 17.54 3.22 -8.16
N HIS A 210 18.36 4.27 -8.01
CA HIS A 210 19.83 4.14 -7.93
C HIS A 210 20.32 3.33 -6.73
N ARG A 211 19.50 3.17 -5.68
CA ARG A 211 19.84 2.39 -4.47
C ARG A 211 19.34 0.96 -4.50
N TRP A 212 18.59 0.54 -5.52
CA TRP A 212 18.12 -0.84 -5.59
C TRP A 212 19.28 -1.83 -5.57
N ARG A 213 20.43 -1.42 -6.11
CA ARG A 213 21.67 -2.18 -6.19
C ARG A 213 22.60 -2.02 -4.98
N GLU A 214 22.29 -1.13 -4.04
CA GLU A 214 23.05 -0.99 -2.80
C GLU A 214 22.73 -2.15 -1.84
N HIS A 215 23.70 -2.51 -0.99
CA HIS A 215 23.44 -3.42 0.12
C HIS A 215 22.34 -2.84 1.02
N LEU A 216 21.44 -3.71 1.49
CA LEU A 216 20.37 -3.31 2.37
C LEU A 216 20.98 -2.73 3.65
N ARG A 217 20.70 -1.45 3.91
CA ARG A 217 21.18 -0.76 5.10
C ARG A 217 20.51 -1.34 6.33
N GLU A 218 21.26 -1.36 7.44
CA GLU A 218 20.66 -1.58 8.75
C GLU A 218 19.54 -0.56 9.03
N ALA A 219 18.60 -1.00 9.86
CA ALA A 219 17.56 -0.15 10.40
C ALA A 219 18.19 1.07 11.10
N LYS A 220 17.61 2.25 10.89
CA LYS A 220 18.01 3.43 11.67
C LYS A 220 17.66 3.22 13.14
N ARG A 221 18.50 3.69 14.04
CA ARG A 221 18.27 3.62 15.50
C ARG A 221 18.32 5.00 16.16
N ASP A 222 18.23 6.07 15.36
CA ASP A 222 18.15 7.44 15.88
C ASP A 222 16.81 7.72 16.57
N GLU A 223 16.78 8.77 17.40
CA GLU A 223 15.60 9.17 18.19
C GLU A 223 14.35 9.36 17.32
N ARG A 224 14.49 9.98 16.14
CA ARG A 224 13.37 10.17 15.20
C ARG A 224 12.81 8.83 14.72
N THR A 225 13.66 7.85 14.51
CA THR A 225 13.25 6.50 14.12
C THR A 225 12.56 5.77 15.27
N ARG A 226 13.03 5.97 16.51
CA ARG A 226 12.37 5.42 17.70
C ARG A 226 10.96 5.98 17.88
N VAL A 227 10.78 7.29 17.70
CA VAL A 227 9.45 7.93 17.72
C VAL A 227 8.55 7.39 16.60
N ALA A 228 9.07 7.30 15.37
CA ALA A 228 8.32 6.71 14.25
C ALA A 228 7.98 5.22 14.49
N LEU A 229 8.81 4.50 15.24
CA LEU A 229 8.58 3.10 15.60
C LEU A 229 7.48 3.01 16.66
N ALA A 230 7.51 3.88 17.67
CA ALA A 230 6.44 4.00 18.66
C ALA A 230 5.10 4.35 18.00
N GLU A 231 5.08 5.28 17.03
CA GLU A 231 3.89 5.60 16.23
C GLU A 231 3.35 4.38 15.48
N ALA A 232 4.22 3.64 14.80
CA ALA A 232 3.84 2.48 14.00
C ALA A 232 3.31 1.32 14.88
N VAL A 233 3.94 1.07 16.03
CA VAL A 233 3.47 0.09 17.03
C VAL A 233 2.13 0.52 17.61
N HIS A 234 1.99 1.80 17.92
CA HIS A 234 0.73 2.35 18.41
C HIS A 234 -0.40 2.21 17.38
N LEU A 235 -0.13 2.42 16.09
CA LEU A 235 -1.09 2.17 15.01
C LEU A 235 -1.52 0.71 14.91
N VAL A 236 -0.60 -0.25 15.06
CA VAL A 236 -0.97 -1.68 15.12
C VAL A 236 -1.87 -1.95 16.32
N ALA A 237 -1.51 -1.43 17.50
CA ALA A 237 -2.31 -1.61 18.72
C ALA A 237 -3.71 -0.99 18.57
N LEU A 238 -3.80 0.23 18.03
CA LEU A 238 -5.05 0.89 17.69
C LEU A 238 -5.88 0.06 16.71
N GLY A 239 -5.27 -0.49 15.66
CA GLY A 239 -5.91 -1.35 14.67
C GLY A 239 -6.59 -2.59 15.27
N ARG A 240 -6.09 -3.11 16.39
CA ARG A 240 -6.69 -4.24 17.12
C ARG A 240 -7.93 -3.87 17.92
N THR A 241 -8.09 -2.59 18.28
CA THR A 241 -9.21 -2.14 19.10
C THR A 241 -10.53 -2.25 18.35
N GLN A 242 -11.59 -2.58 19.07
CA GLN A 242 -12.93 -2.65 18.48
C GLN A 242 -13.40 -1.31 17.91
N GLU A 243 -13.03 -0.20 18.55
CA GLU A 243 -13.39 1.14 18.11
C GLU A 243 -12.85 1.43 16.70
N VAL A 244 -11.55 1.21 16.50
CA VAL A 244 -10.90 1.47 15.21
C VAL A 244 -11.37 0.49 14.16
N ARG A 245 -11.54 -0.80 14.49
CA ARG A 245 -12.08 -1.79 13.55
C ARG A 245 -13.48 -1.39 13.06
N ARG A 246 -14.34 -0.88 13.94
CA ARG A 246 -15.65 -0.32 13.57
C ARG A 246 -15.53 0.92 12.69
N LYS A 247 -14.57 1.81 12.94
CA LYS A 247 -14.31 2.97 12.06
C LYS A 247 -13.89 2.52 10.65
N ILE A 248 -13.03 1.50 10.56
CA ILE A 248 -12.65 0.88 9.27
C ILE A 248 -13.87 0.24 8.59
N ALA A 249 -14.69 -0.50 9.34
CA ALA A 249 -15.92 -1.12 8.82
C ALA A 249 -16.92 -0.08 8.27
N ARG A 250 -17.10 1.04 8.97
CA ARG A 250 -17.92 2.17 8.50
C ARG A 250 -17.37 2.83 7.25
N GLY A 251 -16.04 2.84 7.07
CA GLY A 251 -15.44 3.31 5.82
C GLY A 251 -15.86 2.51 4.58
N MET A 252 -16.38 1.29 4.77
CA MET A 252 -16.91 0.45 3.68
C MET A 252 -18.36 0.80 3.33
N ASP A 253 -19.06 1.57 4.16
CA ASP A 253 -20.47 1.90 3.97
C ASP A 253 -20.69 2.67 2.66
N GLY A 254 -21.70 2.25 1.90
CA GLY A 254 -22.03 2.84 0.60
C GLY A 254 -21.09 2.46 -0.54
N GLU A 255 -20.06 1.64 -0.31
CA GLU A 255 -19.20 1.15 -1.38
C GLU A 255 -19.93 0.09 -2.22
N PRO A 256 -19.87 0.14 -3.57
CA PRO A 256 -20.63 -0.78 -4.44
C PRO A 256 -20.35 -2.27 -4.19
N ALA A 257 -19.13 -2.58 -3.76
CA ALA A 257 -18.70 -3.94 -3.43
C ALA A 257 -19.44 -4.54 -2.22
N LEU A 258 -20.25 -3.77 -1.47
CA LEU A 258 -21.10 -4.32 -0.39
C LEU A 258 -22.18 -5.26 -0.93
N SER A 259 -22.49 -5.18 -2.22
CA SER A 259 -23.32 -6.17 -2.91
C SER A 259 -22.66 -7.55 -3.00
N GLU A 260 -21.35 -7.64 -2.81
CA GLU A 260 -20.58 -8.89 -2.84
C GLU A 260 -20.42 -9.51 -1.44
N SER A 261 -20.44 -10.84 -1.37
CA SER A 261 -20.40 -11.57 -0.08
C SER A 261 -19.09 -11.39 0.68
N TRP A 262 -17.96 -11.25 -0.03
CA TRP A 262 -16.64 -11.10 0.60
C TRP A 262 -16.54 -9.81 1.41
N LEU A 263 -17.09 -8.68 0.92
CA LEU A 263 -16.98 -7.41 1.62
C LEU A 263 -17.90 -7.38 2.84
N ARG A 264 -19.12 -7.93 2.74
CA ARG A 264 -20.00 -8.09 3.92
C ARG A 264 -19.37 -8.96 4.99
N THR A 265 -18.72 -10.06 4.58
CA THR A 265 -17.98 -10.93 5.50
C THR A 265 -16.84 -10.16 6.17
N LEU A 266 -16.05 -9.41 5.40
CA LEU A 266 -14.96 -8.59 5.93
C LEU A 266 -15.48 -7.52 6.91
N GLN A 267 -16.54 -6.81 6.55
CA GLN A 267 -17.16 -5.78 7.39
C GLN A 267 -17.67 -6.38 8.71
N SER A 268 -18.32 -7.54 8.66
CA SER A 268 -18.80 -8.24 9.86
C SER A 268 -17.67 -8.68 10.79
N ARG A 269 -16.52 -9.10 10.24
CA ARG A 269 -15.33 -9.45 11.03
C ARG A 269 -14.71 -8.24 11.71
N LEU A 270 -14.93 -7.03 11.21
CA LEU A 270 -14.39 -5.79 11.76
C LEU A 270 -15.35 -5.09 12.73
N SER A 271 -16.64 -5.46 12.75
CA SER A 271 -17.70 -4.76 13.51
C SER A 271 -17.86 -5.28 14.93
#